data_AF-A0A4Y1WSB0-F1
#
_entry.id   AF-A0A4Y1WSB0-F1
#
_cell.length_a   1.000
_cell.length_b   1.000
_cell.length_c   1.000
_cell.angle_alpha   90.00
_cell.angle_beta   90.00
_cell.angle_gamma   90.00
#
_symmetry.space_group_name_H-M   'P 1'
#
loop_
_entity.id
_entity.type
_entity.pdbx_description
1 polymer ?
#
loop_
_entity_poly.entity_id
_entity_poly.type
_entity_poly.pdbx_seq_one_letter_code
_entity_poly.pdbx_strand_id
1 'polypeptide(L)'
;MDINQLHTQAMDIADAADIAKMRDQLEESSVLYKQAFELERDAAIMAFRSGIGEPSISILLRSAASLALECKLFRECEQLIGLALSGTPPEEIVEELRDMLENVNFGRHLQTKGISLAENEFQLVIAGSGVAYGMAREEDVSARISTFKNIAIRTIERKKGRPFRKQGKTSKDVKDLFQSYISVPRAASFAMTIRLGSAQQLHFEGFQDQSNAIIEDIASNIALVNSGDIEQLKTNIKDLTYLDNFINLTKELAPDGDDVNLVGITYIKNGKEVPVQLTRNKQSFKDIVEYIDKTKGEDNKDFQVARREEYIGVLSAADATVGSVKITLEGNKKVTISVPDGLTDIVKNYFDEKVVAVVNIDANEGTKLISIDHIKE
;
A
#
# COMPACT_ATOMS: atom_id res chain seq x y z
N MET A 1 22.95 35.69 -5.66
CA MET A 1 23.23 34.66 -6.67
C MET A 1 22.23 34.84 -7.79
N ASP A 2 22.62 34.52 -9.02
CA ASP A 2 21.70 34.47 -10.16
C ASP A 2 20.87 33.16 -10.13
N ILE A 3 19.75 33.11 -10.85
CA ILE A 3 18.81 31.98 -10.90
C ILE A 3 19.55 30.67 -11.17
N ASN A 4 20.42 30.65 -12.19
CA ASN A 4 21.18 29.46 -12.56
C ASN A 4 22.13 28.99 -11.45
N GLN A 5 22.75 29.92 -10.72
CA GLN A 5 23.65 29.57 -9.62
C GLN A 5 22.89 28.92 -8.45
N LEU A 6 21.71 29.47 -8.12
CA LEU A 6 20.86 28.90 -7.09
C LEU A 6 20.38 27.50 -7.47
N HIS A 7 19.91 27.33 -8.72
CA HIS A 7 19.44 26.05 -9.22
C HIS A 7 20.54 24.98 -9.23
N THR A 8 21.72 25.28 -9.78
CA THR A 8 22.84 24.32 -9.80
C THR A 8 23.25 23.91 -8.38
N GLN A 9 23.34 24.86 -7.45
CA GLN A 9 23.68 24.54 -6.06
C GLN A 9 22.59 23.71 -5.37
N ALA A 10 21.32 23.97 -5.66
CA ALA A 10 20.23 23.16 -5.13
C ALA A 10 20.31 21.71 -5.62
N MET A 11 20.58 21.50 -6.92
CA MET A 11 20.72 20.17 -7.51
C MET A 11 21.95 19.42 -6.94
N ASP A 12 23.10 20.08 -6.80
CA ASP A 12 24.30 19.47 -6.19
C ASP A 12 24.03 18.99 -4.75
N ILE A 13 23.25 19.75 -3.98
CA ILE A 13 22.87 19.38 -2.60
C ILE A 13 21.81 18.27 -2.60
N ALA A 14 20.87 18.28 -3.55
CA ALA A 14 19.87 17.23 -3.69
C ALA A 14 20.52 15.88 -4.03
N ASP A 15 21.48 15.86 -4.95
CA ASP A 15 22.27 14.67 -5.28
C ASP A 15 23.01 14.13 -4.04
N ALA A 16 23.59 15.03 -3.22
CA ALA A 16 24.20 14.64 -1.96
C ALA A 16 23.17 14.06 -0.96
N ALA A 17 21.96 14.60 -0.93
CA ALA A 17 20.85 14.10 -0.11
C ALA A 17 20.42 12.68 -0.54
N ASP A 18 20.38 12.42 -1.85
CA ASP A 18 20.10 11.08 -2.41
C ASP A 18 21.19 10.08 -2.01
N ILE A 19 22.47 10.45 -2.12
CA ILE A 19 23.59 9.60 -1.69
C ILE A 19 23.50 9.27 -0.20
N ALA A 20 23.18 10.26 0.64
CA ALA A 20 22.98 10.04 2.07
C ALA A 20 21.80 9.11 2.35
N LYS A 21 20.69 9.27 1.61
CA LYS A 21 19.50 8.40 1.69
C LYS A 21 19.83 6.95 1.33
N MET A 22 20.59 6.73 0.25
CA MET A 22 21.06 5.41 -0.17
C MET A 22 21.98 4.73 0.85
N ARG A 23 22.62 5.51 1.74
CA ARG A 23 23.48 5.02 2.83
C ARG A 23 22.74 4.88 4.17
N ASP A 24 21.41 4.96 4.16
CA ASP A 24 20.55 4.97 5.36
C ASP A 24 20.85 6.13 6.34
N GLN A 25 21.50 7.20 5.88
CA GLN A 25 21.80 8.39 6.67
C GLN A 25 20.62 9.37 6.61
N LEU A 26 19.46 8.93 7.12
CA LEU A 26 18.18 9.62 6.93
C LEU A 26 18.14 11.04 7.53
N GLU A 27 18.80 11.26 8.67
CA GLU A 27 18.85 12.60 9.29
C GLU A 27 19.67 13.58 8.45
N GLU A 28 20.83 13.15 7.95
CA GLU A 28 21.69 13.94 7.08
C GLU A 28 20.98 14.25 5.75
N SER A 29 20.39 13.24 5.12
CA SER A 29 19.58 13.39 3.92
C SER A 29 18.46 14.41 4.11
N SER A 30 17.73 14.34 5.22
CA SER A 30 16.65 15.29 5.53
C SER A 30 17.14 16.73 5.67
N VAL A 31 18.34 16.95 6.21
CA VAL A 31 18.93 18.29 6.33
C VAL A 31 19.33 18.82 4.95
N LEU A 32 19.94 17.98 4.11
CA LEU A 32 20.39 18.34 2.77
C LEU A 32 19.20 18.68 1.85
N TYR A 33 18.16 17.86 1.82
CA TYR A 33 16.95 18.17 1.02
C TYR A 33 16.33 19.51 1.43
N LYS A 34 16.33 19.83 2.72
CA LYS A 34 15.79 21.11 3.20
C LYS A 34 16.61 22.29 2.68
N GLN A 35 17.94 22.17 2.66
CA GLN A 35 18.82 23.20 2.11
C GLN A 35 18.63 23.34 0.59
N ALA A 36 18.56 22.23 -0.13
CA ALA A 36 18.29 22.23 -1.56
C ALA A 36 16.94 22.89 -1.87
N PHE A 37 15.89 22.55 -1.11
CA PHE A 37 14.56 23.14 -1.25
C PHE A 37 14.58 24.66 -1.08
N GLU A 38 15.26 25.18 -0.05
CA GLU A 38 15.33 26.62 0.19
C GLU A 38 15.96 27.37 -1.00
N LEU A 39 17.07 26.85 -1.55
CA LEU A 39 17.74 27.43 -2.73
C LEU A 39 16.89 27.34 -3.99
N GLU A 40 16.28 26.17 -4.25
CA GLU A 40 15.47 25.95 -5.45
C GLU A 40 14.19 26.78 -5.43
N ARG A 41 13.55 26.89 -4.27
CA ARG A 41 12.38 27.77 -4.08
C ARG A 41 12.77 29.21 -4.39
N ASP A 42 13.90 29.69 -3.87
CA ASP A 42 14.33 31.06 -4.11
C ASP A 42 14.66 31.30 -5.60
N ALA A 43 15.27 30.32 -6.27
CA ALA A 43 15.48 30.34 -7.72
C ALA A 43 14.16 30.42 -8.50
N ALA A 44 13.19 29.57 -8.15
CA ALA A 44 11.88 29.49 -8.81
C ALA A 44 11.05 30.76 -8.62
N ILE A 45 11.04 31.33 -7.40
CA ILE A 45 10.34 32.59 -7.12
C ILE A 45 11.02 33.76 -7.83
N MET A 46 12.35 33.78 -7.92
CA MET A 46 13.09 34.80 -8.67
C MET A 46 12.80 34.70 -10.18
N ALA A 47 12.79 33.49 -10.74
CA ALA A 47 12.42 33.23 -12.13
C ALA A 47 11.00 33.67 -12.46
N PHE A 48 10.03 33.32 -11.62
CA PHE A 48 8.63 33.73 -11.76
C PHE A 48 8.49 35.25 -11.74
N ARG A 49 9.10 35.94 -10.76
CA ARG A 49 9.04 37.41 -10.64
C ARG A 49 9.73 38.14 -11.79
N SER A 50 10.80 37.56 -12.32
CA SER A 50 11.57 38.16 -13.41
C SER A 50 10.95 37.89 -14.79
N GLY A 51 9.96 36.99 -14.87
CA GLY A 51 9.25 36.70 -16.11
C GLY A 51 10.14 36.10 -17.19
N ILE A 52 11.06 35.21 -16.83
CA ILE A 52 12.06 34.64 -17.76
C ILE A 52 11.45 33.78 -18.89
N GLY A 53 10.15 33.50 -18.81
CA GLY A 53 9.38 32.76 -19.81
C GLY A 53 9.19 31.28 -19.46
N GLU A 54 8.18 30.68 -20.08
CA GLU A 54 7.95 29.24 -20.05
C GLU A 54 8.80 28.54 -21.13
N PRO A 55 9.29 27.31 -20.88
CA PRO A 55 8.99 26.44 -19.75
C PRO A 55 9.91 26.63 -18.53
N SER A 56 10.87 27.56 -18.56
CA SER A 56 11.89 27.68 -17.51
C SER A 56 11.30 27.96 -16.12
N ILE A 57 10.25 28.78 -16.05
CA ILE A 57 9.54 29.06 -14.79
C ILE A 57 8.88 27.79 -14.24
N SER A 58 8.10 27.09 -15.07
CA SER A 58 7.39 25.89 -14.62
C SER A 58 8.33 24.73 -14.27
N ILE A 59 9.47 24.58 -14.96
CA ILE A 59 10.51 23.61 -14.61
C ILE A 59 11.07 23.88 -13.20
N LEU A 60 11.45 25.12 -12.89
CA LEU A 60 12.00 25.48 -11.58
C LEU A 60 10.96 25.36 -10.47
N LEU A 61 9.70 25.75 -10.72
CA LEU A 61 8.63 25.61 -9.74
C LEU A 61 8.31 24.14 -9.45
N ARG A 62 8.27 23.29 -10.49
CA ARG A 62 8.10 21.84 -10.36
C ARG A 62 9.24 21.22 -9.57
N SER A 63 10.48 21.59 -9.89
CA SER A 63 11.69 21.14 -9.19
C SER A 63 11.66 21.53 -7.70
N ALA A 64 11.35 22.79 -7.39
CA ALA A 64 11.17 23.27 -6.01
C ALA A 64 10.06 22.51 -5.29
N ALA A 65 8.93 22.26 -5.96
CA ALA A 65 7.82 21.49 -5.39
C ALA A 65 8.23 20.03 -5.12
N SER A 66 9.09 19.43 -5.94
CA SER A 66 9.57 18.06 -5.74
C SER A 66 10.43 17.95 -4.49
N LEU A 67 11.34 18.92 -4.29
CA LEU A 67 12.15 19.01 -3.07
C LEU A 67 11.29 19.29 -1.83
N ALA A 68 10.24 20.10 -1.96
CA ALA A 68 9.27 20.33 -0.89
C ALA A 68 8.57 19.03 -0.47
N LEU A 69 8.26 18.16 -1.44
CA LEU A 69 7.62 16.86 -1.20
C LEU A 69 8.56 15.90 -0.44
N GLU A 70 9.83 15.81 -0.82
CA GLU A 70 10.85 15.04 -0.08
C GLU A 70 11.00 15.55 1.36
N CYS A 71 10.88 16.86 1.57
CA CYS A 71 10.89 17.48 2.89
C CYS A 71 9.57 17.34 3.68
N LYS A 72 8.53 16.71 3.10
CA LYS A 72 7.15 16.64 3.65
C LYS A 72 6.51 18.00 3.92
N LEU A 73 6.95 19.04 3.20
CA LEU A 73 6.42 20.41 3.28
C LEU A 73 5.20 20.56 2.36
N PHE A 74 4.15 19.78 2.62
CA PHE A 74 2.97 19.67 1.76
C PHE A 74 2.32 21.01 1.40
N ARG A 75 2.30 21.96 2.34
CA ARG A 75 1.73 23.30 2.11
C ARG A 75 2.56 24.13 1.12
N GLU A 76 3.88 24.11 1.25
CA GLU A 76 4.76 24.83 0.34
C GLU A 76 4.71 24.19 -1.06
N CYS A 77 4.67 22.86 -1.11
CA CYS A 77 4.49 22.11 -2.36
C CYS A 77 3.19 22.51 -3.07
N GLU A 78 2.04 22.52 -2.36
CA GLU A 78 0.73 22.95 -2.90
C GLU A 78 0.78 24.37 -3.46
N GLN A 79 1.46 25.29 -2.77
CA GLN A 79 1.61 26.68 -3.21
C GLN A 79 2.45 26.80 -4.48
N LEU A 80 3.58 26.09 -4.56
CA LEU A 80 4.46 26.10 -5.73
C LEU A 80 3.78 25.47 -6.95
N ILE A 81 3.06 24.36 -6.77
CA ILE A 81 2.27 23.72 -7.82
C ILE A 81 1.18 24.67 -8.31
N GLY A 82 0.42 25.29 -7.39
CA GLY A 82 -0.62 26.26 -7.75
C GLY A 82 -0.06 27.46 -8.51
N LEU A 83 1.13 27.93 -8.14
CA LEU A 83 1.82 29.01 -8.84
C LEU A 83 2.21 28.59 -10.28
N ALA A 84 2.76 27.39 -10.46
CA ALA A 84 3.12 26.87 -11.78
C ALA A 84 1.89 26.69 -12.69
N LEU A 85 0.82 26.09 -12.16
CA LEU A 85 -0.43 25.86 -12.91
C LEU A 85 -1.20 27.16 -13.22
N SER A 86 -0.92 28.26 -12.51
CA SER A 86 -1.49 29.58 -12.83
C SER A 86 -0.87 30.24 -14.06
N GLY A 87 0.29 29.75 -14.51
CA GLY A 87 0.98 30.20 -15.72
C GLY A 87 0.50 29.51 -16.99
N THR A 88 1.41 29.35 -17.95
CA THR A 88 1.17 28.58 -19.19
C THR A 88 2.23 27.49 -19.38
N PRO A 89 2.39 26.56 -18.42
CA PRO A 89 3.32 25.44 -18.54
C PRO A 89 2.98 24.56 -19.75
N PRO A 90 3.97 23.91 -20.39
CA PRO A 90 3.72 22.83 -21.34
C PRO A 90 2.91 21.68 -20.72
N GLU A 91 2.13 20.97 -21.54
CA GLU A 91 1.22 19.91 -21.09
C GLU A 91 1.94 18.81 -20.29
N GLU A 92 3.15 18.41 -20.70
CA GLU A 92 3.94 17.41 -19.97
C GLU A 92 4.21 17.84 -18.52
N ILE A 93 4.51 19.13 -18.30
CA ILE A 93 4.75 19.67 -16.96
C ILE A 93 3.43 19.81 -16.19
N VAL A 94 2.32 20.12 -16.86
CA VAL A 94 0.99 20.15 -16.25
C VAL A 94 0.63 18.80 -15.64
N GLU A 95 0.83 17.71 -16.38
CA GLU A 95 0.55 16.36 -15.90
C GLU A 95 1.44 16.00 -14.70
N GLU A 96 2.76 16.26 -14.78
CA GLU A 96 3.66 16.04 -13.65
C GLU A 96 3.24 16.84 -12.39
N LEU A 97 2.80 18.09 -12.56
CA LEU A 97 2.31 18.92 -11.46
C LEU A 97 0.99 18.41 -10.86
N ARG A 98 0.11 17.84 -11.68
CA ARG A 98 -1.15 17.22 -11.23
C ARG A 98 -0.84 15.96 -10.42
N ASP A 99 0.05 15.10 -10.91
CA ASP A 99 0.51 13.90 -10.20
C ASP A 99 1.15 14.26 -8.85
N MET A 100 1.95 15.32 -8.81
CA MET A 100 2.53 15.82 -7.55
C MET A 100 1.45 16.35 -6.60
N LEU A 101 0.42 17.03 -7.10
CA LEU A 101 -0.68 17.52 -6.27
C LEU A 101 -1.46 16.36 -5.64
N GLU A 102 -1.62 15.25 -6.35
CA GLU A 102 -2.19 14.02 -5.78
C GLU A 102 -1.35 13.51 -4.61
N ASN A 103 -0.03 13.42 -4.78
CA ASN A 103 0.89 13.02 -3.70
C ASN A 103 0.81 13.95 -2.48
N VAL A 104 0.69 15.26 -2.70
CA VAL A 104 0.48 16.25 -1.64
C VAL A 104 -0.84 15.98 -0.90
N ASN A 105 -1.91 15.74 -1.64
CA ASN A 105 -3.22 15.45 -1.06
C ASN A 105 -3.20 14.15 -0.26
N PHE A 106 -2.57 13.10 -0.78
CA PHE A 106 -2.36 11.84 -0.05
C PHE A 106 -1.61 12.05 1.26
N GLY A 107 -0.48 12.77 1.23
CA GLY A 107 0.27 13.13 2.44
C GLY A 107 -0.59 13.87 3.47
N ARG A 108 -1.45 14.78 3.03
CA ARG A 108 -2.39 15.52 3.90
C ARG A 108 -3.50 14.64 4.48
N HIS A 109 -3.93 13.60 3.76
CA HIS A 109 -4.94 12.66 4.25
C HIS A 109 -4.39 11.74 5.34
N LEU A 110 -3.08 11.47 5.32
CA LEU A 110 -2.38 10.66 6.33
C LEU A 110 -2.11 11.41 7.64
N GLN A 111 -2.20 12.74 7.63
CA GLN A 111 -2.04 13.52 8.87
C GLN A 111 -3.17 13.22 9.86
N THR A 112 -2.79 13.00 11.11
CA THR A 112 -3.62 12.74 12.30
C THR A 112 -4.32 14.03 12.78
N LYS A 113 -5.00 14.76 11.89
CA LYS A 113 -5.58 16.09 12.16
C LYS A 113 -6.37 16.15 13.48
N GLY A 114 -5.75 16.68 14.53
CA GLY A 114 -6.37 16.90 15.84
C GLY A 114 -6.56 15.64 16.70
N ILE A 115 -5.88 14.52 16.40
CA ILE A 115 -5.91 13.33 17.24
C ILE A 115 -4.49 12.93 17.68
N SER A 116 -4.36 12.37 18.87
CA SER A 116 -3.14 11.72 19.32
C SER A 116 -3.37 10.22 19.28
N LEU A 117 -2.56 9.50 18.49
CA LEU A 117 -2.59 8.05 18.44
C LEU A 117 -1.78 7.47 19.61
N ALA A 118 -2.31 6.46 20.28
CA ALA A 118 -1.52 5.62 21.17
C ALA A 118 -0.63 4.63 20.39
N GLU A 119 0.37 4.02 21.03
CA GLU A 119 1.28 3.06 20.36
C GLU A 119 0.59 1.79 19.86
N ASN A 120 -0.57 1.43 20.43
CA ASN A 120 -1.40 0.32 19.97
C ASN A 120 -2.54 0.76 19.04
N GLU A 121 -2.52 2.02 18.60
CA GLU A 121 -3.48 2.58 17.66
C GLU A 121 -2.81 2.93 16.34
N PHE A 122 -3.56 2.77 15.27
CA PHE A 122 -3.20 3.30 13.98
C PHE A 122 -4.42 3.92 13.31
N GLN A 123 -4.18 4.87 12.42
CA GLN A 123 -5.19 5.45 11.56
C GLN A 123 -5.19 4.72 10.23
N LEU A 124 -6.35 4.17 9.84
CA LEU A 124 -6.61 3.71 8.48
C LEU A 124 -7.29 4.85 7.72
N VAL A 125 -6.77 5.16 6.53
CA VAL A 125 -7.26 6.20 5.64
C VAL A 125 -7.62 5.58 4.30
N ILE A 126 -8.78 5.92 3.77
CA ILE A 126 -9.20 5.59 2.42
C ILE A 126 -9.52 6.92 1.74
N ALA A 127 -8.95 7.16 0.56
CA ALA A 127 -9.19 8.36 -0.23
C ALA A 127 -9.23 8.03 -1.73
N GLY A 128 -9.99 8.80 -2.49
CA GLY A 128 -10.18 8.61 -3.92
C GLY A 128 -11.43 9.33 -4.40
N SER A 129 -11.72 9.23 -5.69
CA SER A 129 -12.83 9.96 -6.33
C SER A 129 -14.22 9.55 -5.78
N GLY A 130 -14.36 8.30 -5.35
CA GLY A 130 -15.57 7.74 -4.73
C GLY A 130 -15.67 7.99 -3.21
N VAL A 131 -14.70 8.71 -2.62
CA VAL A 131 -14.64 9.01 -1.19
C VAL A 131 -14.88 10.50 -0.94
N ALA A 132 -15.91 10.81 -0.15
CA ALA A 132 -16.24 12.17 0.25
C ALA A 132 -15.83 12.45 1.70
N TYR A 133 -16.17 13.64 2.22
CA TYR A 133 -15.82 14.11 3.56
C TYR A 133 -16.38 13.20 4.69
N GLY A 134 -15.65 12.15 5.05
CA GLY A 134 -16.07 11.14 6.04
C GLY A 134 -17.09 10.12 5.52
N MET A 135 -17.27 10.01 4.19
CA MET A 135 -18.19 9.06 3.57
C MET A 135 -17.47 8.26 2.49
N ALA A 136 -17.71 6.96 2.46
CA ALA A 136 -17.23 6.04 1.43
C ALA A 136 -18.29 4.94 1.23
N ARG A 137 -18.22 4.22 0.11
CA ARG A 137 -19.06 3.02 -0.08
C ARG A 137 -18.76 2.00 1.00
N GLU A 138 -19.80 1.35 1.51
CA GLU A 138 -19.67 0.41 2.62
C GLU A 138 -18.72 -0.74 2.27
N GLU A 139 -18.86 -1.30 1.07
CA GLU A 139 -18.02 -2.39 0.55
C GLU A 139 -16.54 -2.02 0.49
N ASP A 140 -16.20 -0.78 0.09
CA ASP A 140 -14.83 -0.31 0.02
C ASP A 140 -14.15 -0.22 1.39
N VAL A 141 -14.96 0.04 2.41
CA VAL A 141 -14.52 0.17 3.80
C VAL A 141 -14.47 -1.20 4.48
N SER A 142 -15.56 -1.95 4.45
CA SER A 142 -15.71 -3.19 5.20
C SER A 142 -14.80 -4.29 4.67
N ALA A 143 -14.61 -4.37 3.34
CA ALA A 143 -13.64 -5.28 2.74
C ALA A 143 -12.22 -4.99 3.22
N ARG A 144 -11.79 -3.72 3.23
CA ARG A 144 -10.43 -3.32 3.66
C ARG A 144 -10.19 -3.54 5.14
N ILE A 145 -11.18 -3.27 6.00
CA ILE A 145 -11.11 -3.58 7.43
C ILE A 145 -10.97 -5.09 7.65
N SER A 146 -11.76 -5.91 6.93
CA SER A 146 -11.69 -7.37 7.01
C SER A 146 -10.34 -7.90 6.54
N THR A 147 -9.84 -7.38 5.42
CA THR A 147 -8.52 -7.70 4.87
C THR A 147 -7.40 -7.34 5.84
N PHE A 148 -7.41 -6.13 6.41
CA PHE A 148 -6.42 -5.71 7.41
C PHE A 148 -6.43 -6.63 8.63
N LYS A 149 -7.62 -7.01 9.11
CA LYS A 149 -7.76 -7.99 10.19
C LYS A 149 -7.11 -9.33 9.85
N ASN A 150 -7.28 -9.83 8.63
CA ASN A 150 -6.63 -11.06 8.19
C ASN A 150 -5.11 -10.90 8.16
N ILE A 151 -4.60 -9.79 7.62
CA ILE A 151 -3.16 -9.47 7.63
C ILE A 151 -2.63 -9.52 9.06
N ALA A 152 -3.28 -8.83 9.99
CA ALA A 152 -2.84 -8.78 11.38
C ALA A 152 -2.83 -10.14 12.08
N ILE A 153 -3.89 -10.95 11.89
CA ILE A 153 -3.94 -12.32 12.43
C ILE A 153 -2.78 -13.16 11.91
N ARG A 154 -2.50 -13.08 10.60
CA ARG A 154 -1.43 -13.86 9.95
C ARG A 154 -0.05 -13.38 10.36
N THR A 155 0.14 -12.08 10.52
CA THR A 155 1.36 -11.50 11.09
C THR A 155 1.60 -11.99 12.52
N ILE A 156 0.57 -12.05 13.37
CA ILE A 156 0.71 -12.57 14.74
C ILE A 156 1.09 -14.06 14.73
N GLU A 157 0.40 -14.89 13.92
CA GLU A 157 0.73 -16.31 13.78
C GLU A 157 2.19 -16.50 13.36
N ARG A 158 2.64 -15.76 12.34
CA ARG A 158 4.02 -15.76 11.83
C ARG A 158 5.04 -15.32 12.86
N LYS A 159 4.83 -14.19 13.53
CA LYS A 159 5.76 -13.66 14.56
C LYS A 159 5.88 -14.58 15.77
N LYS A 160 4.85 -15.37 16.06
CA LYS A 160 4.87 -16.45 17.05
C LYS A 160 5.56 -17.74 16.56
N GLY A 161 6.10 -17.76 15.34
CA GLY A 161 6.76 -18.91 14.75
C GLY A 161 5.81 -20.08 14.43
N ARG A 162 4.51 -19.80 14.25
CA ARG A 162 3.54 -20.86 13.96
C ARG A 162 3.53 -21.21 12.48
N PRO A 163 3.39 -22.51 12.13
CA PRO A 163 3.18 -22.90 10.75
C PRO A 163 1.89 -22.27 10.21
N PHE A 164 1.85 -22.01 8.90
CA PHE A 164 0.68 -21.42 8.26
C PHE A 164 -0.57 -22.27 8.51
N ARG A 165 -1.59 -21.67 9.14
CA ARG A 165 -2.83 -22.37 9.45
C ARG A 165 -3.68 -22.53 8.18
N LYS A 166 -3.77 -23.77 7.69
CA LYS A 166 -4.57 -24.18 6.53
C LYS A 166 -6.07 -24.22 6.79
N GLN A 167 -6.47 -24.64 8.00
CA GLN A 167 -7.87 -24.83 8.39
C GLN A 167 -8.11 -24.54 9.88
N GLY A 168 -9.37 -24.48 10.28
CA GLY A 168 -9.78 -24.28 11.67
C GLY A 168 -9.88 -22.82 12.09
N LYS A 169 -10.37 -22.58 13.31
CA LYS A 169 -10.55 -21.23 13.85
C LYS A 169 -9.21 -20.66 14.33
N THR A 170 -9.05 -19.34 14.24
CA THR A 170 -7.95 -18.62 14.90
C THR A 170 -7.95 -18.93 16.39
N SER A 171 -6.78 -19.24 16.94
CA SER A 171 -6.64 -19.59 18.35
C SER A 171 -6.97 -18.42 19.27
N LYS A 172 -7.36 -18.72 20.51
CA LYS A 172 -7.78 -17.70 21.47
C LYS A 172 -6.66 -16.69 21.76
N ASP A 173 -5.43 -17.15 21.94
CA ASP A 173 -4.27 -16.29 22.22
C ASP A 173 -3.86 -15.39 21.04
N VAL A 174 -4.32 -15.65 19.82
CA VAL A 174 -4.16 -14.74 18.68
C VAL A 174 -5.31 -13.75 18.63
N LYS A 175 -6.55 -14.20 18.90
CA LYS A 175 -7.72 -13.32 19.01
C LYS A 175 -7.62 -12.33 20.17
N ASP A 176 -7.04 -12.73 21.28
CA ASP A 176 -6.88 -11.86 22.45
C ASP A 176 -5.85 -10.75 22.17
N LEU A 177 -4.86 -11.02 21.30
CA LEU A 177 -3.91 -10.01 20.80
C LEU A 177 -4.51 -9.10 19.73
N PHE A 178 -5.56 -9.57 19.03
CA PHE A 178 -6.24 -8.81 17.97
C PHE A 178 -7.73 -8.64 18.29
N GLN A 179 -8.02 -7.62 19.10
CA GLN A 179 -9.35 -7.03 19.18
C GLN A 179 -9.27 -5.63 18.54
N SER A 180 -10.05 -5.42 17.48
CA SER A 180 -10.11 -4.14 16.79
C SER A 180 -11.30 -3.31 17.24
N TYR A 181 -11.05 -2.06 17.61
CA TYR A 181 -12.09 -1.06 17.88
C TYR A 181 -11.93 0.07 16.90
N ILE A 182 -13.04 0.53 16.31
CA ILE A 182 -13.05 1.52 15.24
C ILE A 182 -13.71 2.80 15.76
N SER A 183 -13.08 3.94 15.55
CA SER A 183 -13.65 5.25 15.86
C SER A 183 -14.64 5.72 14.78
N VAL A 184 -15.37 6.81 15.05
CA VAL A 184 -16.12 7.50 13.99
C VAL A 184 -15.18 8.00 12.87
N PRO A 185 -15.62 8.00 11.60
CA PRO A 185 -14.84 8.53 10.49
C PRO A 185 -14.70 10.06 10.58
N ARG A 186 -13.59 10.59 10.07
CA ARG A 186 -13.27 12.04 10.05
C ARG A 186 -13.37 12.64 8.65
N ALA A 187 -13.55 13.97 8.55
CA ALA A 187 -13.73 14.69 7.29
C ALA A 187 -12.44 14.83 6.44
N ALA A 188 -12.63 15.13 5.14
CA ALA A 188 -11.64 15.31 4.06
C ALA A 188 -11.09 14.01 3.43
N SER A 189 -11.30 12.86 4.06
CA SER A 189 -11.15 11.51 3.50
C SER A 189 -12.07 10.58 4.31
N PHE A 190 -12.02 9.26 4.09
CA PHE A 190 -12.60 8.32 5.06
C PHE A 190 -11.49 7.80 5.96
N ALA A 191 -11.30 8.46 7.10
CA ALA A 191 -10.25 8.13 8.06
C ALA A 191 -10.81 7.69 9.41
N MET A 192 -10.35 6.54 9.89
CA MET A 192 -10.74 5.96 11.17
C MET A 192 -9.53 5.54 11.99
N THR A 193 -9.64 5.68 13.31
CA THR A 193 -8.64 5.13 14.23
C THR A 193 -9.05 3.70 14.57
N ILE A 194 -8.11 2.78 14.41
CA ILE A 194 -8.22 1.38 14.80
C ILE A 194 -7.28 1.13 15.97
N ARG A 195 -7.84 0.65 17.08
CA ARG A 195 -7.07 0.20 18.24
C ARG A 195 -6.91 -1.31 18.21
N LEU A 196 -5.70 -1.81 18.48
CA LEU A 196 -5.42 -3.22 18.69
C LEU A 196 -5.31 -3.54 20.20
N GLY A 197 -5.97 -4.61 20.64
CA GLY A 197 -5.96 -5.08 22.04
C GLY A 197 -7.30 -4.81 22.77
N SER A 198 -7.40 -5.14 24.07
CA SER A 198 -8.68 -5.06 24.80
C SER A 198 -9.21 -3.65 25.01
N ALA A 199 -10.55 -3.47 24.98
CA ALA A 199 -11.22 -2.18 25.26
C ALA A 199 -10.95 -1.65 26.67
N GLN A 200 -10.80 -2.54 27.65
CA GLN A 200 -10.36 -2.18 28.99
C GLN A 200 -8.84 -2.10 28.97
N GLN A 201 -8.31 -0.99 29.49
CA GLN A 201 -6.89 -0.73 29.69
C GLN A 201 -6.35 -1.73 30.72
N LEU A 202 -6.14 -2.96 30.30
CA LEU A 202 -5.33 -3.92 31.04
C LEU A 202 -3.89 -3.53 30.74
N HIS A 203 -3.29 -2.76 31.66
CA HIS A 203 -1.86 -2.59 31.73
C HIS A 203 -1.25 -3.99 31.93
N PHE A 204 -0.84 -4.62 30.85
CA PHE A 204 0.05 -5.77 30.91
C PHE A 204 1.46 -5.27 30.57
N GLU A 205 2.34 -5.23 31.58
CA GLU A 205 3.77 -5.04 31.37
C GLU A 205 4.27 -6.04 30.32
N GLY A 206 4.90 -5.54 29.25
CA GLY A 206 5.42 -6.36 28.14
C GLY A 206 4.48 -6.57 26.94
N PHE A 207 3.24 -6.05 26.95
CA PHE A 207 2.29 -6.20 25.83
C PHE A 207 2.09 -4.96 24.96
N GLN A 208 2.43 -3.76 25.45
CA GLN A 208 2.37 -2.52 24.65
C GLN A 208 3.27 -2.60 23.41
N ASP A 209 4.46 -3.19 23.59
CA ASP A 209 5.46 -3.36 22.54
C ASP A 209 4.98 -4.33 21.44
N GLN A 210 4.18 -5.34 21.80
CA GLN A 210 3.74 -6.37 20.84
C GLN A 210 2.75 -5.81 19.81
N SER A 211 1.78 -5.00 20.25
CA SER A 211 0.78 -4.43 19.34
C SER A 211 1.43 -3.43 18.38
N ASN A 212 2.33 -2.58 18.89
CA ASN A 212 3.06 -1.65 18.04
C ASN A 212 3.99 -2.38 17.06
N ALA A 213 4.72 -3.40 17.51
CA ALA A 213 5.57 -4.22 16.64
C ALA A 213 4.78 -4.95 15.53
N ILE A 214 3.53 -5.34 15.80
CA ILE A 214 2.64 -5.91 14.78
C ILE A 214 2.23 -4.83 13.76
N ILE A 215 1.81 -3.65 14.22
CA ILE A 215 1.43 -2.54 13.34
C ILE A 215 2.61 -2.12 12.47
N GLU A 216 3.79 -1.95 13.07
CA GLU A 216 5.03 -1.60 12.39
C GLU A 216 5.40 -2.65 11.34
N ASP A 217 5.33 -3.94 11.68
CA ASP A 217 5.63 -5.01 10.73
C ASP A 217 4.65 -5.02 9.54
N ILE A 218 3.36 -4.80 9.78
CA ILE A 218 2.36 -4.72 8.71
C ILE A 218 2.64 -3.50 7.83
N ALA A 219 2.79 -2.31 8.44
CA ALA A 219 2.96 -1.06 7.74
C ALA A 219 4.26 -1.03 6.93
N SER A 220 5.38 -1.46 7.51
CA SER A 220 6.67 -1.52 6.79
C SER A 220 6.63 -2.49 5.62
N ASN A 221 6.01 -3.67 5.77
CA ASN A 221 5.90 -4.63 4.67
C ASN A 221 4.90 -4.16 3.58
N ILE A 222 3.84 -3.43 3.92
CA ILE A 222 2.97 -2.77 2.93
C ILE A 222 3.76 -1.72 2.15
N ALA A 223 4.64 -0.95 2.81
CA ALA A 223 5.49 0.04 2.14
C ALA A 223 6.42 -0.62 1.11
N LEU A 224 7.01 -1.78 1.43
CA LEU A 224 7.85 -2.56 0.50
C LEU A 224 7.05 -3.07 -0.71
N VAL A 225 5.82 -3.53 -0.49
CA VAL A 225 4.92 -3.91 -1.59
C VAL A 225 4.59 -2.70 -2.47
N ASN A 226 4.33 -1.54 -1.87
CA ASN A 226 4.02 -0.32 -2.60
C ASN A 226 5.21 0.13 -3.46
N SER A 227 6.43 0.14 -2.92
CA SER A 227 7.66 0.49 -3.65
C SER A 227 8.12 -0.59 -4.64
N GLY A 228 7.64 -1.82 -4.51
CA GLY A 228 8.07 -2.94 -5.35
C GLY A 228 9.35 -3.62 -4.88
N ASP A 229 9.81 -3.37 -3.65
CA ASP A 229 11.00 -4.02 -3.07
C ASP A 229 10.66 -5.40 -2.50
N ILE A 230 10.50 -6.37 -3.41
CA ILE A 230 10.09 -7.74 -3.09
C ILE A 230 11.22 -8.53 -2.42
N GLU A 231 12.48 -8.19 -2.67
CA GLU A 231 13.63 -8.89 -2.09
C GLU A 231 13.78 -8.59 -0.59
N GLN A 232 13.63 -7.32 -0.20
CA GLN A 232 13.58 -6.97 1.22
C GLN A 232 12.34 -7.60 1.89
N LEU A 233 11.19 -7.65 1.20
CA LEU A 233 9.98 -8.27 1.71
C LEU A 233 10.17 -9.78 1.96
N LYS A 234 10.84 -10.51 1.06
CA LYS A 234 11.21 -11.93 1.25
C LYS A 234 12.14 -12.12 2.45
N THR A 235 13.06 -11.19 2.66
CA THR A 235 13.95 -11.22 3.84
C THR A 235 13.15 -11.05 5.13
N ASN A 236 12.13 -10.19 5.12
CA ASN A 236 11.23 -9.96 6.25
C ASN A 236 10.25 -11.13 6.49
N ILE A 237 9.76 -11.77 5.41
CA ILE A 237 8.76 -12.85 5.44
C ILE A 237 9.32 -14.11 4.75
N LYS A 238 10.14 -14.86 5.50
CA LYS A 238 10.88 -16.03 4.99
C LYS A 238 10.01 -17.22 4.58
N ASP A 239 8.88 -17.41 5.25
CA ASP A 239 7.94 -18.48 4.89
C ASP A 239 7.15 -18.07 3.64
N LEU A 240 7.37 -18.79 2.55
CA LEU A 240 6.79 -18.50 1.24
C LEU A 240 5.26 -18.53 1.23
N THR A 241 4.62 -19.27 2.14
CA THR A 241 3.15 -19.31 2.26
C THR A 241 2.63 -18.05 2.93
N TYR A 242 3.29 -17.58 3.99
CA TYR A 242 2.96 -16.29 4.60
C TYR A 242 3.26 -15.12 3.67
N LEU A 243 4.36 -15.17 2.91
CA LEU A 243 4.71 -14.13 1.94
C LEU A 243 3.63 -14.01 0.86
N ASP A 244 3.24 -15.13 0.27
CA ASP A 244 2.19 -15.20 -0.73
C ASP A 244 0.85 -14.70 -0.20
N ASN A 245 0.47 -15.13 1.00
CA ASN A 245 -0.74 -14.66 1.67
C ASN A 245 -0.70 -13.16 1.93
N PHE A 246 0.42 -12.64 2.43
CA PHE A 246 0.58 -11.22 2.72
C PHE A 246 0.43 -10.36 1.46
N ILE A 247 1.03 -10.78 0.35
CA ILE A 247 0.95 -10.03 -0.92
C ILE A 247 -0.46 -10.05 -1.49
N ASN A 248 -1.12 -11.20 -1.48
CA ASN A 248 -2.50 -11.29 -1.96
C ASN A 248 -3.47 -10.52 -1.05
N LEU A 249 -3.27 -10.52 0.27
CA LEU A 249 -4.06 -9.66 1.15
C LEU A 249 -3.73 -8.17 0.95
N THR A 250 -2.47 -7.81 0.67
CA THR A 250 -2.10 -6.41 0.36
C THR A 250 -2.71 -5.97 -0.97
N LYS A 251 -2.81 -6.87 -1.95
CA LYS A 251 -3.57 -6.66 -3.20
C LYS A 251 -5.05 -6.39 -2.92
N GLU A 252 -5.66 -7.12 -1.98
CA GLU A 252 -7.05 -6.86 -1.56
C GLU A 252 -7.22 -5.57 -0.77
N LEU A 253 -6.17 -5.10 -0.11
CA LEU A 253 -6.16 -3.81 0.56
C LEU A 253 -5.98 -2.65 -0.43
N ALA A 254 -5.32 -2.89 -1.57
CA ALA A 254 -4.90 -1.89 -2.53
C ALA A 254 -6.05 -1.02 -3.08
N PRO A 255 -5.75 0.22 -3.50
CA PRO A 255 -6.69 1.02 -4.28
C PRO A 255 -7.07 0.30 -5.58
N ASP A 256 -8.33 0.48 -6.00
CA ASP A 256 -8.80 0.00 -7.31
C ASP A 256 -8.43 0.95 -8.45
N GLY A 257 -8.14 2.21 -8.14
CA GLY A 257 -7.81 3.29 -9.08
C GLY A 257 -9.04 4.03 -9.61
N ASP A 258 -10.24 3.53 -9.36
CA ASP A 258 -11.49 4.12 -9.81
C ASP A 258 -12.09 4.98 -8.69
N ASP A 259 -12.68 4.32 -7.68
CA ASP A 259 -13.33 4.95 -6.53
C ASP A 259 -12.31 5.24 -5.42
N VAL A 260 -11.28 4.40 -5.30
CA VAL A 260 -10.23 4.48 -4.27
C VAL A 260 -8.87 4.58 -4.93
N ASN A 261 -8.13 5.66 -4.64
CA ASN A 261 -6.80 5.94 -5.19
C ASN A 261 -5.69 5.81 -4.14
N LEU A 262 -6.05 5.89 -2.85
CA LEU A 262 -5.13 5.75 -1.72
C LEU A 262 -5.76 4.92 -0.62
N VAL A 263 -4.95 4.00 -0.10
CA VAL A 263 -5.15 3.40 1.22
C VAL A 263 -3.93 3.71 2.08
N GLY A 264 -4.18 4.23 3.27
CA GLY A 264 -3.16 4.83 4.12
C GLY A 264 -3.18 4.26 5.53
N ILE A 265 -2.00 4.05 6.10
CA ILE A 265 -1.84 3.65 7.51
C ILE A 265 -0.92 4.67 8.18
N THR A 266 -1.33 5.24 9.30
CA THR A 266 -0.46 6.09 10.13
C THR A 266 -0.41 5.55 11.54
N TYR A 267 0.78 5.33 12.08
CA TYR A 267 1.00 4.81 13.42
C TYR A 267 2.12 5.57 14.13
N ILE A 268 2.33 5.29 15.42
CA ILE A 268 3.37 5.94 16.23
C ILE A 268 4.57 5.02 16.41
N LYS A 269 5.75 5.49 16.01
CA LYS A 269 7.04 4.85 16.29
C LYS A 269 7.95 5.84 17.01
N ASN A 270 8.42 5.48 18.20
CA ASN A 270 9.30 6.33 19.02
C ASN A 270 8.74 7.75 19.22
N GLY A 271 7.43 7.86 19.46
CA GLY A 271 6.73 9.14 19.64
C GLY A 271 6.55 9.98 18.36
N LYS A 272 6.93 9.47 17.18
CA LYS A 272 6.75 10.14 15.89
C LYS A 272 5.72 9.41 15.03
N GLU A 273 4.94 10.18 14.30
CA GLU A 273 4.01 9.64 13.31
C GLU A 273 4.76 9.08 12.10
N VAL A 274 4.39 7.86 11.73
CA VAL A 274 4.91 7.16 10.57
C VAL A 274 3.74 6.93 9.61
N PRO A 275 3.58 7.80 8.60
CA PRO A 275 2.62 7.59 7.54
C PRO A 275 3.17 6.56 6.53
N VAL A 276 2.33 5.61 6.14
CA VAL A 276 2.56 4.63 5.10
C VAL A 276 1.41 4.72 4.11
N GLN A 277 1.75 4.82 2.82
CA GLN A 277 0.80 4.88 1.73
C GLN A 277 0.84 3.61 0.89
N LEU A 278 -0.34 3.19 0.44
CA LEU A 278 -0.56 2.17 -0.57
C LEU A 278 -1.34 2.83 -1.71
N THR A 279 -0.60 3.24 -2.73
CA THR A 279 -1.11 3.87 -3.97
C THR A 279 -0.99 2.92 -5.16
N ARG A 280 -0.25 1.82 -5.02
CA ARG A 280 -0.11 0.78 -6.04
C ARG A 280 -1.48 0.20 -6.41
N ASN A 281 -1.87 0.34 -7.67
CA ASN A 281 -3.15 -0.17 -8.18
C ASN A 281 -3.22 -1.70 -8.10
N LYS A 282 -4.38 -2.24 -7.71
CA LYS A 282 -4.66 -3.69 -7.62
C LYS A 282 -4.25 -4.49 -8.87
N GLN A 283 -4.40 -3.95 -10.07
CA GLN A 283 -4.03 -4.61 -11.33
C GLN A 283 -2.51 -4.81 -11.49
N SER A 284 -1.70 -3.90 -10.95
CA SER A 284 -0.23 -3.97 -11.03
C SER A 284 0.40 -5.05 -10.15
N PHE A 285 -0.39 -5.71 -9.29
CA PHE A 285 0.08 -6.84 -8.48
C PHE A 285 0.33 -8.11 -9.30
N LYS A 286 -0.19 -8.17 -10.54
CA LYS A 286 0.00 -9.32 -11.43
C LYS A 286 1.48 -9.68 -11.56
N ASP A 287 2.35 -8.69 -11.75
CA ASP A 287 3.79 -8.91 -11.93
C ASP A 287 4.45 -9.47 -10.66
N ILE A 288 4.02 -9.01 -9.48
CA ILE A 288 4.53 -9.47 -8.18
C ILE A 288 4.11 -10.92 -7.94
N VAL A 289 2.83 -11.23 -8.18
CA VAL A 289 2.30 -12.59 -8.00
C VAL A 289 2.98 -13.57 -8.96
N GLU A 290 3.19 -13.17 -10.22
CA GLU A 290 3.90 -13.97 -11.21
C GLU A 290 5.36 -14.21 -10.85
N TYR A 291 6.04 -13.18 -10.35
CA TYR A 291 7.43 -13.30 -9.91
C TYR A 291 7.56 -14.34 -8.77
N ILE A 292 6.62 -14.34 -7.83
CA ILE A 292 6.63 -15.28 -6.70
C ILE A 292 6.26 -16.69 -7.15
N ASP A 293 5.28 -16.84 -8.04
CA ASP A 293 4.92 -18.15 -8.57
C ASP A 293 6.09 -18.81 -9.30
N LYS A 294 6.85 -18.03 -10.11
CA LYS A 294 8.10 -18.50 -10.73
C LYS A 294 9.14 -18.91 -9.70
N THR A 295 9.35 -18.08 -8.67
CA THR A 295 10.32 -18.37 -7.59
C THR A 295 9.96 -19.68 -6.87
N LYS A 296 8.66 -19.94 -6.62
CA LYS A 296 8.17 -21.19 -6.02
C LYS A 296 8.37 -22.40 -6.96
N GLY A 297 8.22 -22.21 -8.27
CA GLY A 297 8.40 -23.25 -9.29
C GLY A 297 9.85 -23.70 -9.44
N GLU A 298 10.82 -22.80 -9.29
CA GLU A 298 12.25 -23.14 -9.34
C GLU A 298 12.70 -24.02 -8.16
N ASP A 299 12.09 -23.82 -6.99
CA ASP A 299 12.34 -24.65 -5.79
C ASP A 299 11.62 -26.02 -5.84
N ASN A 300 10.57 -26.15 -6.67
CA ASN A 300 9.71 -27.34 -6.70
C ASN A 300 9.83 -28.08 -8.05
N LYS A 301 10.87 -28.92 -8.19
CA LYS A 301 11.20 -29.66 -9.43
C LYS A 301 10.11 -30.59 -9.96
N ASP A 302 9.08 -30.89 -9.17
CA ASP A 302 8.04 -31.86 -9.49
C ASP A 302 6.80 -31.25 -10.21
N PHE A 303 6.62 -29.92 -10.18
CA PHE A 303 5.50 -29.25 -10.87
C PHE A 303 6.00 -28.58 -12.16
N GLN A 304 5.66 -29.16 -13.31
CA GLN A 304 5.99 -28.57 -14.61
C GLN A 304 4.74 -27.95 -15.21
N VAL A 305 4.64 -26.62 -15.10
CA VAL A 305 3.53 -25.84 -15.67
C VAL A 305 3.37 -26.17 -17.15
N ALA A 306 2.35 -26.97 -17.48
CA ALA A 306 2.10 -27.40 -18.85
C ALA A 306 1.37 -26.32 -19.66
N ARG A 307 0.47 -25.59 -19.00
CA ARG A 307 -0.26 -24.46 -19.57
C ARG A 307 -0.80 -23.54 -18.49
N ARG A 308 -0.90 -22.25 -18.81
CA ARG A 308 -1.56 -21.23 -17.98
C ARG A 308 -2.85 -20.80 -18.67
N GLU A 309 -3.95 -20.77 -17.93
CA GLU A 309 -5.26 -20.40 -18.46
C GLU A 309 -5.95 -19.37 -17.57
N GLU A 310 -6.87 -18.63 -18.16
CA GLU A 310 -7.75 -17.68 -17.47
C GLU A 310 -9.19 -18.19 -17.55
N TYR A 311 -9.86 -18.23 -16.40
CA TYR A 311 -11.23 -18.68 -16.26
C TYR A 311 -12.11 -17.55 -15.75
N ILE A 312 -13.16 -17.24 -16.50
CA ILE A 312 -14.16 -16.23 -16.17
C ILE A 312 -15.47 -16.93 -15.86
N GLY A 313 -16.02 -16.70 -14.67
CA GLY A 313 -17.27 -17.35 -14.25
C GLY A 313 -17.65 -17.06 -12.80
N VAL A 314 -18.70 -17.74 -12.32
CA VAL A 314 -19.16 -17.60 -10.94
C VAL A 314 -18.43 -18.57 -10.02
N LEU A 315 -17.84 -18.06 -8.95
CA LEU A 315 -17.10 -18.85 -7.97
C LEU A 315 -18.06 -19.49 -6.96
N SER A 316 -17.84 -20.76 -6.67
CA SER A 316 -18.60 -21.51 -5.66
C SER A 316 -17.65 -22.40 -4.85
N ALA A 317 -18.02 -22.68 -3.60
CA ALA A 317 -17.28 -23.64 -2.79
C ALA A 317 -17.35 -25.03 -3.44
N ALA A 318 -16.20 -25.70 -3.62
CA ALA A 318 -16.19 -27.06 -4.16
C ALA A 318 -16.60 -28.09 -3.10
N ASP A 319 -16.22 -27.84 -1.84
CA ASP A 319 -16.49 -28.62 -0.63
C ASP A 319 -16.41 -27.69 0.61
N ALA A 320 -16.80 -28.16 1.80
CA ALA A 320 -16.77 -27.39 3.06
C ALA A 320 -15.36 -27.01 3.53
N THR A 321 -14.32 -27.42 2.80
CA THR A 321 -12.91 -27.08 3.05
C THR A 321 -12.33 -26.28 1.88
N VAL A 322 -11.55 -25.25 2.21
CA VAL A 322 -11.00 -24.25 1.28
C VAL A 322 -9.92 -24.83 0.34
N GLY A 323 -9.63 -26.14 0.40
CA GLY A 323 -8.58 -26.74 -0.43
C GLY A 323 -8.89 -26.72 -1.93
N SER A 324 -10.17 -26.58 -2.30
CA SER A 324 -10.57 -26.42 -3.70
C SER A 324 -11.84 -25.58 -3.86
N VAL A 325 -11.99 -24.99 -5.03
CA VAL A 325 -13.17 -24.20 -5.44
C VAL A 325 -13.66 -24.62 -6.81
N LYS A 326 -14.92 -24.31 -7.13
CA LYS A 326 -15.52 -24.56 -8.44
C LYS A 326 -15.86 -23.23 -9.10
N ILE A 327 -15.43 -23.06 -10.34
CA ILE A 327 -15.87 -21.95 -11.19
C ILE A 327 -16.86 -22.50 -12.21
N THR A 328 -18.04 -21.89 -12.28
CA THR A 328 -19.03 -22.16 -13.33
C THR A 328 -18.82 -21.17 -14.46
N LEU A 329 -18.29 -21.66 -15.58
CA LEU A 329 -18.00 -20.90 -16.79
C LEU A 329 -19.26 -20.68 -17.65
N GLU A 330 -19.14 -19.83 -18.67
CA GLU A 330 -20.14 -19.74 -19.74
C GLU A 330 -20.44 -21.12 -20.35
N GLY A 331 -21.73 -21.38 -20.62
CA GLY A 331 -22.20 -22.70 -21.06
C GLY A 331 -22.36 -23.73 -19.93
N ASN A 332 -22.34 -23.30 -18.66
CA ASN A 332 -22.58 -24.12 -17.46
C ASN A 332 -21.53 -25.22 -17.24
N LYS A 333 -20.34 -25.06 -17.85
CA LYS A 333 -19.19 -25.94 -17.63
C LYS A 333 -18.57 -25.61 -16.27
N LYS A 334 -18.38 -26.63 -15.44
CA LYS A 334 -17.78 -26.48 -14.10
C LYS A 334 -16.34 -26.96 -14.11
N VAL A 335 -15.43 -26.17 -13.55
CA VAL A 335 -14.02 -26.52 -13.37
C VAL A 335 -13.68 -26.47 -11.89
N THR A 336 -13.09 -27.54 -11.37
CA THR A 336 -12.57 -27.60 -9.99
C THR A 336 -11.12 -27.15 -9.99
N ILE A 337 -10.78 -26.23 -9.09
CA ILE A 337 -9.46 -25.62 -8.98
C ILE A 337 -8.95 -25.83 -7.56
N SER A 338 -7.72 -26.31 -7.43
CA SER A 338 -7.00 -26.41 -6.16
C SER A 338 -6.55 -25.02 -5.70
N VAL A 339 -6.81 -24.68 -4.44
CA VAL A 339 -6.46 -23.38 -3.86
C VAL A 339 -5.21 -23.54 -3.01
N PRO A 340 -4.09 -22.87 -3.37
CA PRO A 340 -2.92 -22.79 -2.50
C PRO A 340 -3.26 -22.20 -1.13
N ASP A 341 -2.58 -22.68 -0.09
CA ASP A 341 -2.79 -22.24 1.29
C ASP A 341 -2.75 -20.70 1.42
N GLY A 342 -1.84 -20.04 0.70
CA GLY A 342 -1.69 -18.58 0.70
C GLY A 342 -2.92 -17.80 0.20
N LEU A 343 -3.78 -18.42 -0.62
CA LEU A 343 -4.96 -17.78 -1.20
C LEU A 343 -6.27 -18.05 -0.43
N THR A 344 -6.22 -18.90 0.60
CA THR A 344 -7.42 -19.39 1.30
C THR A 344 -8.22 -18.29 2.01
N ASP A 345 -7.58 -17.19 2.42
CA ASP A 345 -8.26 -16.05 3.07
C ASP A 345 -8.88 -15.07 2.06
N ILE A 346 -8.46 -15.11 0.80
CA ILE A 346 -8.94 -14.24 -0.28
C ILE A 346 -10.16 -14.86 -0.96
N VAL A 347 -10.03 -16.12 -1.35
CA VAL A 347 -11.01 -16.83 -2.20
C VAL A 347 -12.41 -16.89 -1.59
N LYS A 348 -12.52 -16.94 -0.26
CA LYS A 348 -13.81 -16.97 0.46
C LYS A 348 -14.63 -15.70 0.30
N ASN A 349 -13.97 -14.56 0.06
CA ASN A 349 -14.65 -13.28 -0.09
C ASN A 349 -15.37 -13.17 -1.44
N TYR A 350 -15.08 -14.08 -2.37
CA TYR A 350 -15.62 -14.09 -3.72
C TYR A 350 -16.64 -15.20 -3.97
N PHE A 351 -17.09 -15.90 -2.92
CA PHE A 351 -18.13 -16.91 -3.12
C PHE A 351 -19.43 -16.29 -3.60
N ASP A 352 -20.02 -16.94 -4.59
CA ASP A 352 -21.21 -16.52 -5.33
C ASP A 352 -21.00 -15.27 -6.20
N GLU A 353 -19.76 -14.78 -6.31
CA GLU A 353 -19.38 -13.65 -7.14
C GLU A 353 -18.83 -14.07 -8.51
N LYS A 354 -18.91 -13.15 -9.48
CA LYS A 354 -18.27 -13.30 -10.78
C LYS A 354 -16.78 -12.94 -10.68
N VAL A 355 -15.92 -13.85 -11.11
CA VAL A 355 -14.47 -13.73 -10.94
C VAL A 355 -13.72 -14.00 -12.23
N VAL A 356 -12.50 -13.44 -12.29
CA VAL A 356 -11.42 -13.90 -13.17
C VAL A 356 -10.42 -14.68 -12.32
N ALA A 357 -10.20 -15.94 -12.66
CA ALA A 357 -9.21 -16.79 -12.01
C ALA A 357 -8.10 -17.16 -12.99
N VAL A 358 -6.86 -16.88 -12.62
CA VAL A 358 -5.68 -17.31 -13.37
C VAL A 358 -5.15 -18.59 -12.75
N VAL A 359 -4.95 -19.62 -13.57
CA VAL A 359 -4.58 -20.96 -13.12
C VAL A 359 -3.36 -21.50 -13.86
N ASN A 360 -2.56 -22.30 -13.16
CA ASN A 360 -1.59 -23.20 -13.78
C ASN A 360 -2.22 -24.58 -13.86
N ILE A 361 -2.09 -25.22 -15.02
CA ILE A 361 -2.55 -26.59 -15.25
C ILE A 361 -1.32 -27.45 -15.47
N ASP A 362 -1.20 -28.47 -14.63
CA ASP A 362 -0.20 -29.52 -14.72
C ASP A 362 -0.90 -30.83 -15.10
N ALA A 363 -0.23 -31.65 -15.92
CA ALA A 363 -0.79 -32.91 -16.42
C ALA A 363 -0.99 -33.97 -15.31
N ASN A 364 -0.23 -33.88 -14.23
CA ASN A 364 -0.19 -34.82 -13.11
C ASN A 364 -0.84 -34.25 -11.84
N GLU A 365 -0.68 -32.95 -11.57
CA GLU A 365 -1.18 -32.30 -10.34
C GLU A 365 -2.51 -31.54 -10.51
N GLY A 366 -3.03 -31.45 -11.74
CA GLY A 366 -4.33 -30.85 -12.03
C GLY A 366 -4.28 -29.32 -12.16
N THR A 367 -5.38 -28.64 -11.82
CA THR A 367 -5.53 -27.18 -11.98
C THR A 367 -5.33 -26.47 -10.66
N LYS A 368 -4.36 -25.56 -10.58
CA LYS A 368 -3.97 -24.82 -9.38
C LYS A 368 -4.17 -23.32 -9.56
N LEU A 369 -4.79 -22.67 -8.59
CA LEU A 369 -5.03 -21.23 -8.59
C LEU A 369 -3.72 -20.45 -8.39
N ILE A 370 -3.53 -19.40 -9.18
CA ILE A 370 -2.42 -18.43 -9.02
C ILE A 370 -2.95 -17.12 -8.48
N SER A 371 -4.03 -16.61 -9.07
CA SER A 371 -4.66 -15.37 -8.65
C SER A 371 -6.15 -15.42 -8.95
N ILE A 372 -6.92 -14.63 -8.21
CA ILE A 372 -8.35 -14.46 -8.39
C ILE A 372 -8.72 -12.99 -8.16
N ASP A 373 -9.62 -12.48 -8.98
CA ASP A 373 -10.12 -11.11 -8.89
C ASP A 373 -11.63 -11.08 -9.15
N HIS A 374 -12.32 -10.20 -8.43
CA HIS A 374 -13.71 -9.87 -8.70
C HIS A 374 -13.86 -9.04 -9.98
N ILE A 375 -14.92 -9.30 -10.75
CA ILE A 375 -15.32 -8.46 -11.88
C ILE A 375 -16.42 -7.53 -11.39
N LYS A 376 -16.11 -6.24 -11.22
CA LYS A 376 -17.15 -5.22 -11.01
C LYS A 376 -18.05 -5.18 -12.26
N GLU A 377 -19.36 -5.39 -12.07
CA GLU A 377 -20.38 -5.30 -13.14
C GLU A 377 -20.67 -3.86 -13.57
#